data_AF-A0A1W9P5Y8-F1
#
_entry.id   AF-A0A1W9P5Y8-F1
#
_cell.length_a   1.000
_cell.length_b   1.000
_cell.length_c   1.000
_cell.angle_alpha   90.00
_cell.angle_beta   90.00
_cell.angle_gamma   90.00
#
_symmetry.space_group_name_H-M   'P 1'
#
loop_
_entity.id
_entity.type
_entity.pdbx_description
1 polymer ?
#
loop_
_entity_poly.entity_id
_entity_poly.type
_entity_poly.pdbx_seq_one_letter_code
_entity_poly.pdbx_strand_id
1 'polypeptide(L)' 'MKKMRIALGSNDGKNISSGHMGEAKDFYLYDLFENGEIQFIEKRQNTSPQEGGKHGLNEKRTAILELLPEW' A
#
# COMPACT_ATOMS: atom_id res chain seq x y z
N MET A 1 -6.31 -20.79 10.29
CA MET A 1 -6.22 -19.61 11.18
C MET A 1 -6.56 -18.41 10.33
N LYS A 2 -7.55 -17.58 10.67
CA LYS A 2 -7.89 -16.45 9.80
C LYS A 2 -6.82 -15.37 9.92
N LYS A 3 -6.70 -14.56 8.88
CA LYS A 3 -5.79 -13.43 8.81
C LYS A 3 -6.43 -12.25 8.10
N MET A 4 -5.92 -11.07 8.37
CA MET A 4 -6.22 -9.83 7.66
C MET A 4 -4.93 -9.33 7.01
N ARG A 5 -4.96 -9.08 5.70
CA ARG A 5 -3.84 -8.46 4.98
C ARG A 5 -3.91 -6.94 5.11
N ILE A 6 -2.80 -6.33 5.51
CA ILE A 6 -2.68 -4.89 5.74
C ILE A 6 -1.62 -4.34 4.79
N ALA A 7 -1.95 -3.30 4.04
CA ALA A 7 -1.02 -2.55 3.21
C ALA A 7 -0.80 -1.15 3.79
N LEU A 8 0.45 -0.80 4.08
CA LEU A 8 0.82 0.51 4.62
C LEU A 8 1.70 1.26 3.62
N GLY A 9 1.30 2.47 3.24
CA GLY A 9 2.11 3.36 2.41
C GLY A 9 3.21 4.03 3.24
N SER A 10 4.47 3.95 2.80
CA SER A 10 5.62 4.60 3.46
C SER A 10 6.62 5.13 2.44
N ASN A 11 7.37 6.16 2.86
CA ASN A 11 8.43 6.80 2.08
C ASN A 11 9.84 6.56 2.66
N ASP A 12 9.93 5.95 3.85
CA ASP A 12 11.19 5.72 4.59
C ASP A 12 11.26 4.33 5.25
N GLY A 13 10.21 3.52 5.12
CA GLY A 13 10.09 2.19 5.72
C GLY A 13 9.91 2.18 7.24
N LYS A 14 9.76 3.35 7.86
CA LYS A 14 9.62 3.50 9.33
C LYS A 14 8.31 4.16 9.72
N ASN A 15 7.87 5.15 8.93
CA ASN A 15 6.68 5.95 9.18
C ASN A 15 5.64 5.72 8.08
N ILE A 16 4.37 5.75 8.45
CA ILE A 16 3.28 5.86 7.47
C ILE A 16 3.43 7.20 6.76
N SER A 17 3.32 7.19 5.43
CA SER A 17 3.38 8.41 4.62
C SER A 17 2.33 9.42 5.11
N SER A 18 2.74 10.67 5.31
CA SER A 18 1.86 11.74 5.78
C SER A 18 0.92 12.28 4.69
N GLY A 19 1.13 11.90 3.43
CA GLY A 19 0.30 12.29 2.29
C GLY A 19 -0.85 11.33 2.02
N HIS A 20 -1.44 11.41 0.83
CA HIS A 20 -2.46 10.45 0.43
C HIS A 20 -1.84 9.07 0.17
N MET A 21 -2.61 8.01 0.41
CA MET A 21 -2.14 6.63 0.26
C MET A 21 -1.50 6.37 -1.12
N GLY A 22 -2.10 6.88 -2.20
CA GLY A 22 -1.57 6.76 -3.56
C GLY A 22 -0.29 7.55 -3.86
N GLU A 23 0.22 8.35 -2.92
CA GLU A 23 1.46 9.14 -3.04
C GLU A 23 2.65 8.49 -2.33
N ALA A 24 2.41 7.42 -1.54
CA ALA A 24 3.49 6.68 -0.94
C ALA A 24 4.40 6.07 -2.01
N LYS A 25 5.72 6.08 -1.79
CA LYS A 25 6.73 5.49 -2.68
C LYS A 25 6.65 3.97 -2.69
N ASP A 26 6.38 3.39 -1.53
CA ASP A 26 6.33 1.94 -1.32
C ASP A 26 5.10 1.58 -0.49
N PHE A 27 4.56 0.39 -0.75
CA PHE A 27 3.57 -0.28 0.08
C PHE A 27 4.21 -1.47 0.79
N TYR A 28 4.06 -1.52 2.11
CA TYR A 28 4.54 -2.61 2.96
C TYR A 28 3.36 -3.48 3.34
N LEU A 29 3.46 -4.78 3.01
CA LEU A 29 2.38 -5.74 3.22
C LEU A 29 2.66 -6.59 4.45
N TYR A 30 1.64 -6.71 5.29
CA TYR A 30 1.67 -7.51 6.51
C TYR A 30 0.44 -8.42 6.57
N ASP A 31 0.60 -9.59 7.17
CA ASP A 31 -0.52 -10.41 7.62
C ASP A 31 -0.66 -10.27 9.14
N LEU A 32 -1.87 -9.94 9.61
CA LEU A 32 -2.27 -10.00 11.01
C LEU A 32 -3.13 -11.24 11.22
N PHE A 33 -2.65 -12.18 12.01
CA PHE A 33 -3.36 -13.42 12.33
C PHE A 33 -4.29 -13.24 13.54
N GLU A 34 -5.33 -14.07 13.64
CA GLU A 34 -6.29 -14.04 14.77
C GLU A 34 -5.63 -14.18 16.16
N ASN A 35 -4.45 -14.82 16.24
CA ASN A 35 -3.68 -14.97 17.47
C ASN A 35 -2.86 -13.71 17.83
N GLY A 36 -2.92 -12.65 17.03
CA GLY A 36 -2.16 -11.42 17.21
C GLY A 36 -0.75 -11.45 16.60
N GLU A 37 -0.34 -12.56 15.98
CA GLU A 37 0.93 -12.63 15.27
C GLU A 37 0.92 -11.71 14.04
N ILE A 38 2.03 -11.03 13.81
CA ILE A 38 2.23 -10.13 12.68
C ILE A 38 3.39 -10.68 11.84
N GLN A 39 3.13 -10.88 10.56
CA GLN A 39 4.15 -11.31 9.61
C GLN A 39 4.33 -10.25 8.52
N PHE A 40 5.57 -9.78 8.34
CA PHE A 40 5.92 -9.00 7.16
C PHE A 40 6.00 -9.93 5.94
N ILE A 41 5.30 -9.55 4.87
CA ILE A 41 5.21 -10.35 3.64
C ILE A 41 6.23 -9.84 2.63
N GLU A 42 6.05 -8.61 2.16
CA GLU A 42 6.89 -8.00 1.16
C GLU A 42 6.70 -6.49 1.06
N LYS A 43 7.55 -5.86 0.25
CA LYS A 43 7.46 -4.46 -0.13
C LYS A 43 7.15 -4.36 -1.62
N ARG A 44 6.16 -3.58 -2.01
CA ARG A 44 5.81 -3.28 -3.40
C ARG A 44 6.06 -1.80 -3.69
N GLN A 45 6.83 -1.51 -4.74
CA GLN A 45 7.03 -0.13 -5.18
C GLN A 45 5.75 0.42 -5.80
N ASN A 46 5.40 1.67 -5.51
CA ASN A 46 4.31 2.36 -6.17
C ASN A 46 4.73 2.76 -7.60
N THR A 47 4.12 2.12 -8.58
CA THR A 47 4.31 2.39 -10.01
C THR A 47 3.17 3.19 -10.63
N SER A 48 2.23 3.68 -9.81
CA SER A 48 1.12 4.50 -10.31
C SER A 48 1.63 5.83 -10.88
N PRO A 49 0.97 6.38 -11.92
CA PRO A 49 1.41 7.62 -12.56
C PRO A 49 1.37 8.79 -11.58
N GLN A 50 2.37 9.68 -11.70
CA GLN A 50 2.34 10.95 -10.99
C GLN A 50 1.25 11.86 -11.57
N GLU A 51 0.50 12.52 -10.69
CA GLU A 51 -0.53 13.47 -11.10
C GLU A 51 0.15 14.78 -11.52
N GLY A 52 0.26 15.03 -12.83
CA GLY A 52 0.75 16.29 -13.39
C GLY A 52 -0.25 17.45 -13.27
N GLY A 53 -0.89 17.61 -12.10
CA GLY A 53 -1.80 18.73 -11.80
C GLY A 53 -3.30 18.41 -11.74
N LYS A 54 -3.74 17.21 -12.13
CA LYS A 54 -5.14 16.76 -11.94
C LYS A 54 -5.23 15.77 -10.80
N HIS A 55 -5.86 16.18 -9.69
CA HIS A 55 -6.08 15.31 -8.54
C HIS A 55 -7.16 14.25 -8.81
N GLY A 56 -6.94 13.02 -8.36
CA GLY A 56 -7.94 11.95 -8.43
C GLY A 56 -8.00 11.24 -9.79
N LEU A 57 -6.85 11.00 -10.43
CA LEU A 57 -6.79 10.24 -11.68
C LEU A 57 -7.27 8.80 -11.46
N ASN A 58 -8.22 8.33 -12.28
CA ASN A 58 -8.72 6.95 -12.20
C ASN A 58 -7.62 5.94 -12.51
N GLU A 59 -6.70 6.27 -13.41
CA GLU A 59 -5.54 5.45 -13.77
C GLU A 59 -4.64 5.19 -12.55
N LYS A 60 -4.47 6.20 -11.69
CA LYS A 60 -3.72 6.08 -10.45
C LYS A 60 -4.40 5.11 -9.50
N ARG A 61 -5.72 5.26 -9.30
CA ARG A 61 -6.51 4.31 -8.49
C ARG A 61 -6.38 2.88 -9.01
N THR A 62 -6.55 2.67 -10.31
CA THR A 62 -6.46 1.34 -10.93
C THR A 62 -5.09 0.72 -10.70
N ALA A 63 -4.01 1.46 -10.94
CA ALA A 63 -2.65 0.98 -10.70
C ALA A 63 -2.41 0.58 -9.23
N ILE A 64 -2.94 1.33 -8.27
CA ILE A 64 -2.86 0.96 -6.85
C ILE A 64 -3.63 -0.33 -6.55
N LEU A 65 -4.81 -0.51 -7.13
CA LEU A 65 -5.60 -1.73 -6.95
C LEU A 65 -4.91 -2.96 -7.57
N GLU A 66 -4.26 -2.81 -8.72
CA GLU A 66 -3.46 -3.87 -9.35
C GLU A 66 -2.21 -4.22 -8.53
N LEU A 67 -1.61 -3.23 -7.86
CA LEU A 67 -0.52 -3.44 -6.91
C LEU A 67 -0.97 -4.14 -5.63
N LEU A 68 -2.26 -4.13 -5.30
CA LEU A 68 -2.84 -4.70 -4.08
C LEU A 68 -4.07 -5.60 -4.41
N PRO A 69 -3.89 -6.67 -5.20
CA PRO A 69 -4.99 -7.42 -5.79
C PRO A 69 -5.65 -8.43 -4.84
N GLU A 70 -4.97 -8.82 -3.75
CA GLU A 70 -5.48 -9.80 -2.78
C GLU A 70 -5.82 -9.13 -1.45
N TRP A 71 -7.10 -9.25 -1.08
CA TRP A 71 -7.71 -8.79 0.17
C TRP A 71 -7.97 -9.99 1.07
#